data_AF-A0A9Q9EKE0-F1
#
_entry.id   AF-A0A9Q9EKE0-F1
#
_cell.length_a   1.000
_cell.length_b   1.000
_cell.length_c   1.000
_cell.angle_alpha   90.00
_cell.angle_beta   90.00
_cell.angle_gamma   90.00
#
_symmetry.space_group_name_H-M   'P 1'
#
loop_
_entity.id
_entity.type
_entity.pdbx_description
1 polymer ?
#
loop_
_entity_poly.entity_id
_entity_poly.type
_entity_poly.pdbx_seq_one_letter_code
_entity_poly.pdbx_strand_id
1 'polypeptide(L)'
;MTAIPNHDSGTAPIIKHFNSSPFAQRVQHLLEEWHVPGLSIAITQDKESSSKGFGFATLDPKVPCTADTIFDIASSSKSLTAASVGLLVQDDEKYSNVQWDAKMSDLLPEDFVMSEDSYTRDTRRCLIRHRIPEPRYCQEKSKTFVLCKLQESPEAQGAGSIQTSVNNYIKWVRALMYHEGPIEKDLYEGLTRVRIFQDPEIESEDRHPLKSFTGYAAGLEVFYYRGYQVVGHDDLISGYGSRHFWLPELDFGAVLLGNAEGALYAIEVLAYELVDELLEIPQAQRTDWSARARESEEQLKSEMLEPVAKKLRPDLEKPEPQKVPLSSYAGDYWNAGYKGLKVELTDYWAGFGENEAAEFEFENGRVVKMGLKLESDFEDYIWFHRVGLREED
;
A
#
# COMPACT_ATOMS: atom_id res chain seq x y z
N MET A 1 -22.74 19.60 16.30
CA MET A 1 -21.61 20.31 16.94
C MET A 1 -21.55 19.86 18.38
N THR A 2 -20.93 18.70 18.62
CA THR A 2 -20.51 18.28 19.96
C THR A 2 -19.22 19.03 20.27
N ALA A 3 -19.14 19.64 21.45
CA ALA A 3 -17.99 20.44 21.85
C ALA A 3 -16.72 19.59 21.87
N ILE A 4 -15.62 20.13 21.32
CA ILE A 4 -14.27 19.56 21.45
C ILE A 4 -13.95 19.52 22.96
N PRO A 5 -13.57 18.36 23.54
CA PRO A 5 -13.26 18.29 24.96
C PRO A 5 -12.09 19.21 25.30
N ASN A 6 -12.26 20.06 26.32
CA ASN A 6 -11.16 20.84 26.89
C ASN A 6 -10.13 19.88 27.50
N HIS A 7 -8.95 19.76 26.90
CA HIS A 7 -7.84 19.01 27.48
C HIS A 7 -7.11 19.87 28.52
N ASP A 8 -7.42 19.62 29.80
CA ASP A 8 -6.66 20.10 30.95
C ASP A 8 -5.28 19.42 31.01
N SER A 9 -4.30 20.09 31.63
CA SER A 9 -2.83 19.88 31.58
C SER A 9 -2.28 18.54 32.14
N GLY A 10 -2.81 17.40 31.72
CA GLY A 10 -2.27 16.06 31.97
C GLY A 10 -2.21 15.23 30.68
N THR A 11 -1.44 14.13 30.69
CA THR A 11 -1.28 13.25 29.52
C THR A 11 -2.63 12.91 28.89
N ALA A 12 -2.72 13.10 27.57
CA ALA A 12 -3.98 12.97 26.83
C ALA A 12 -4.63 11.58 27.07
N PRO A 13 -5.98 11.49 27.21
CA PRO A 13 -6.66 10.23 27.49
C PRO A 13 -6.29 9.09 26.53
N ILE A 14 -6.16 9.40 25.24
CA ILE A 14 -5.75 8.42 24.23
C ILE A 14 -4.31 7.90 24.43
N ILE A 15 -3.39 8.77 24.88
CA ILE A 15 -2.02 8.37 25.21
C ILE A 15 -2.00 7.44 26.43
N LYS A 16 -2.87 7.69 27.42
CA LYS A 16 -3.04 6.78 28.58
C LYS A 16 -3.62 5.44 28.14
N HIS A 17 -4.64 5.44 27.29
CA HIS A 17 -5.24 4.23 26.73
C HIS A 17 -4.19 3.39 25.98
N PHE A 18 -3.45 4.00 25.05
CA PHE A 18 -2.38 3.35 24.30
C PHE A 18 -1.30 2.76 25.22
N ASN A 19 -1.04 3.42 26.35
CA ASN A 19 -0.07 2.94 27.31
C ASN A 19 -0.57 1.83 28.24
N SER A 20 -1.87 1.52 28.21
CA SER A 20 -2.52 0.60 29.13
C SER A 20 -2.26 -0.89 28.81
N SER A 21 -2.40 -1.74 29.82
CA SER A 21 -2.34 -3.21 29.64
C SER A 21 -3.47 -3.77 28.76
N PRO A 22 -4.73 -3.29 28.86
CA PRO A 22 -5.80 -3.72 27.94
C PRO A 22 -5.47 -3.49 26.47
N PHE A 23 -4.92 -2.33 26.10
CA PHE A 23 -4.51 -2.07 24.72
C PHE A 23 -3.40 -3.04 24.27
N ALA A 24 -2.39 -3.28 25.11
CA ALA A 24 -1.33 -4.23 24.80
C ALA A 24 -1.84 -5.68 24.62
N GLN A 25 -2.83 -6.10 25.42
CA GLN A 25 -3.49 -7.40 25.27
C GLN A 25 -4.29 -7.49 23.98
N ARG A 26 -5.00 -6.41 23.61
CA ARG A 26 -5.73 -6.32 22.34
C ARG A 26 -4.81 -6.47 21.14
N VAL A 27 -3.66 -5.77 21.14
CA VAL A 27 -2.65 -5.92 20.09
C VAL A 27 -2.15 -7.36 20.02
N GLN A 28 -1.80 -7.99 21.14
CA GLN A 28 -1.34 -9.38 21.12
C GLN A 28 -2.38 -10.36 20.58
N HIS A 29 -3.65 -10.18 20.93
CA HIS A 29 -4.72 -11.01 20.40
C HIS A 29 -4.80 -10.91 18.86
N LEU A 30 -4.69 -9.70 18.31
CA LEU A 30 -4.69 -9.49 16.86
C LEU A 30 -3.43 -10.05 16.20
N LEU A 31 -2.26 -9.96 16.83
CA LEU A 31 -1.04 -10.59 16.29
C LEU A 31 -1.18 -12.12 16.22
N GLU A 32 -1.82 -12.74 17.22
CA GLU A 32 -2.09 -14.18 17.22
C GLU A 32 -3.14 -14.56 16.17
N GLU A 33 -4.25 -13.83 16.09
CA GLU A 33 -5.35 -14.06 15.15
C GLU A 33 -4.88 -13.99 13.69
N TRP A 34 -4.14 -12.93 13.36
CA TRP A 34 -3.70 -12.63 12.00
C TRP A 34 -2.30 -13.17 11.68
N HIS A 35 -1.75 -14.02 12.55
CA HIS A 35 -0.43 -14.65 12.38
C HIS A 35 0.68 -13.63 12.08
N VAL A 36 0.73 -12.53 12.83
CA VAL A 36 1.70 -11.44 12.65
C VAL A 36 2.85 -11.60 13.65
N PRO A 37 4.11 -11.83 13.21
CA PRO A 37 5.23 -12.02 14.11
C PRO A 37 5.50 -10.79 15.00
N GLY A 38 5.43 -9.59 14.44
CA GLY A 38 5.68 -8.35 15.15
C GLY A 38 5.03 -7.12 14.50
N LEU A 39 4.69 -6.16 15.36
CA LEU A 39 4.02 -4.92 15.00
C LEU A 39 4.60 -3.77 15.83
N SER A 40 4.87 -2.64 15.21
CA SER A 40 5.24 -1.40 15.89
C SER A 40 4.18 -0.34 15.66
N ILE A 41 3.87 0.43 16.70
CA ILE A 41 2.86 1.48 16.68
C ILE A 41 3.43 2.74 17.31
N ALA A 42 3.21 3.89 16.69
CA ALA A 42 3.38 5.20 17.30
C ALA A 42 2.09 6.01 17.13
N ILE A 43 1.71 6.75 18.17
CA ILE A 43 0.62 7.72 18.13
C ILE A 43 1.12 9.08 18.62
N THR A 44 0.46 10.13 18.16
CA THR A 44 0.65 11.51 18.63
C THR A 44 -0.73 12.11 18.87
N GLN A 45 -0.85 12.86 19.95
CA GLN A 45 -2.02 13.67 20.27
C GLN A 45 -1.51 15.00 20.83
N ASP A 46 -1.91 16.10 20.20
CA ASP A 46 -1.32 17.40 20.47
C ASP A 46 0.22 17.33 20.33
N LYS A 47 0.97 17.73 21.36
CA LYS A 47 2.44 17.69 21.33
C LYS A 47 3.04 16.43 21.94
N GLU A 48 2.21 15.53 22.45
CA GLU A 48 2.66 14.29 23.10
C GLU A 48 2.64 13.12 22.12
N SER A 49 3.72 12.34 22.12
CA SER A 49 3.84 11.13 21.32
C SER A 49 4.17 9.92 22.19
N SER A 50 3.64 8.76 21.82
CA SER A 50 3.96 7.48 22.46
C SER A 50 4.11 6.38 21.42
N SER A 51 5.03 5.45 21.66
CA SER A 51 5.40 4.44 20.68
C SER A 51 5.81 3.12 21.34
N LYS A 52 5.43 1.99 20.75
CA LYS A 52 5.74 0.65 21.27
C LYS A 52 5.92 -0.36 20.13
N GLY A 53 6.71 -1.40 20.40
CA GLY A 53 6.78 -2.61 19.57
C GLY A 53 6.17 -3.79 20.31
N PHE A 54 5.58 -4.71 19.55
CA PHE A 54 4.91 -5.92 20.00
C PHE A 54 5.42 -7.11 19.19
N GLY A 55 5.54 -8.28 19.84
CA GLY A 55 6.05 -9.48 19.18
C GLY A 55 7.54 -9.41 18.82
N PHE A 56 7.90 -9.96 17.66
CA PHE A 56 9.27 -10.18 17.21
C PHE A 56 9.51 -9.62 15.81
N ALA A 57 10.62 -8.89 15.64
CA ALA A 57 11.10 -8.41 14.35
C ALA A 57 11.62 -9.56 13.46
N THR A 58 12.25 -10.57 14.08
CA THR A 58 12.72 -11.79 13.42
C THR A 58 12.41 -13.00 14.30
N LEU A 59 12.15 -14.16 13.69
CA LEU A 59 11.83 -15.41 14.41
C LEU A 59 13.05 -16.33 14.60
N ASP A 60 14.07 -16.22 13.75
CA ASP A 60 15.31 -16.99 13.83
C ASP A 60 16.53 -16.14 13.41
N PRO A 61 17.34 -15.62 14.35
CA PRO A 61 17.11 -15.68 15.80
C PRO A 61 15.89 -14.84 16.21
N LYS A 62 15.29 -15.14 17.38
CA LYS A 62 14.20 -14.33 17.93
C LYS A 62 14.71 -12.97 18.38
N VAL A 63 14.34 -11.92 17.67
CA VAL A 63 14.65 -10.52 18.04
C VAL A 63 13.34 -9.79 18.36
N PRO A 64 13.20 -9.19 19.56
CA PRO A 64 11.99 -8.44 19.91
C PRO A 64 11.72 -7.29 18.93
N CYS A 65 10.45 -7.07 18.63
CA CYS A 65 10.03 -5.89 17.87
C CYS A 65 10.01 -4.66 18.80
N THR A 66 10.49 -3.52 18.32
CA THR A 66 10.57 -2.27 19.07
C THR A 66 10.05 -1.10 18.24
N ALA A 67 9.81 0.05 18.87
CA ALA A 67 9.43 1.27 18.17
C ALA A 67 10.50 1.78 17.16
N ASP A 68 11.74 1.30 17.28
CA ASP A 68 12.86 1.61 16.38
C ASP A 68 13.14 0.50 15.36
N THR A 69 12.35 -0.58 15.36
CA THR A 69 12.41 -1.59 14.29
C THR A 69 12.09 -0.91 12.95
N ILE A 70 12.95 -1.13 11.95
CA ILE A 70 12.79 -0.60 10.60
C ILE A 70 11.87 -1.51 9.80
N PHE A 71 10.86 -0.99 9.13
CA PHE A 71 9.97 -1.74 8.24
C PHE A 71 10.04 -1.16 6.83
N ASP A 72 9.67 -1.97 5.84
CA ASP A 72 9.25 -1.44 4.54
C ASP A 72 7.88 -0.78 4.70
N ILE A 73 7.70 0.43 4.15
CA ILE A 73 6.43 1.14 4.19
C ILE A 73 5.71 1.19 2.84
N ALA A 74 6.20 0.48 1.82
CA ALA A 74 5.53 0.31 0.54
C ALA A 74 4.96 1.64 -0.02
N SER A 75 3.70 1.72 -0.46
CA SER A 75 3.15 2.94 -1.08
C SER A 75 3.10 4.16 -0.19
N SER A 76 3.28 4.02 1.11
CA SER A 76 3.30 5.16 2.02
C SER A 76 4.50 6.06 1.68
N SER A 77 5.51 5.50 1.01
CA SER A 77 6.60 6.22 0.35
C SER A 77 6.13 7.31 -0.62
N LYS A 78 4.97 7.13 -1.28
CA LYS A 78 4.40 8.07 -2.26
C LYS A 78 4.15 9.44 -1.63
N SER A 79 3.71 9.50 -0.38
CA SER A 79 3.47 10.77 0.32
C SER A 79 4.76 11.59 0.48
N LEU A 80 5.90 10.95 0.77
CA LEU A 80 7.19 11.62 0.91
C LEU A 80 7.77 12.01 -0.45
N THR A 81 7.61 11.16 -1.45
CA THR A 81 8.00 11.50 -2.83
C THR A 81 7.18 12.69 -3.33
N ALA A 82 5.88 12.70 -3.09
CA ALA A 82 4.99 13.81 -3.42
C ALA A 82 5.40 15.09 -2.69
N ALA A 83 5.74 15.01 -1.40
CA ALA A 83 6.25 16.15 -0.64
C ALA A 83 7.58 16.67 -1.19
N SER A 84 8.48 15.77 -1.59
CA SER A 84 9.77 16.14 -2.19
C SER A 84 9.58 16.91 -3.51
N VAL A 85 8.62 16.49 -4.34
CA VAL A 85 8.23 17.24 -5.55
C VAL A 85 7.52 18.54 -5.19
N GLY A 86 6.64 18.53 -4.18
CA GLY A 86 5.93 19.72 -3.72
C GLY A 86 6.86 20.82 -3.19
N LEU A 87 8.01 20.47 -2.62
CA LEU A 87 9.05 21.45 -2.27
C LEU A 87 9.63 22.16 -3.50
N LEU A 88 9.72 21.47 -4.65
CA LEU A 88 10.12 22.10 -5.92
C LEU A 88 9.02 23.02 -6.44
N VAL A 89 7.75 22.62 -6.31
CA VAL A 89 6.60 23.47 -6.66
C VAL A 89 6.57 24.75 -5.81
N GLN A 90 6.92 24.66 -4.54
CA GLN A 90 6.98 25.81 -3.65
C GLN A 90 8.13 26.77 -4.01
N ASP A 91 9.25 26.27 -4.53
CA ASP A 91 10.39 27.05 -5.02
C ASP A 91 10.16 27.49 -6.49
N ASP A 92 9.06 28.20 -6.73
CA ASP A 92 8.62 28.66 -8.06
C ASP A 92 9.64 29.59 -8.73
N GLU A 93 10.39 30.37 -7.94
CA GLU A 93 11.46 31.24 -8.44
C GLU A 93 12.55 30.44 -9.18
N LYS A 94 12.87 29.24 -8.69
CA LYS A 94 13.92 28.39 -9.25
C LYS A 94 13.40 27.30 -10.18
N TYR A 95 12.19 26.79 -9.93
CA TYR A 95 11.58 25.66 -10.63
C TYR A 95 10.19 25.98 -11.21
N SER A 96 10.03 27.16 -11.81
CA SER A 96 8.75 27.64 -12.38
C SER A 96 8.02 26.68 -13.32
N ASN A 97 8.72 25.75 -13.97
CA ASN A 97 8.12 24.72 -14.83
C ASN A 97 7.54 23.52 -14.05
N VAL A 98 7.92 23.32 -12.79
CA VAL A 98 7.46 22.22 -11.94
C VAL A 98 6.25 22.69 -11.14
N GLN A 99 5.06 22.50 -11.71
CA GLN A 99 3.78 22.86 -11.07
C GLN A 99 2.92 21.62 -10.83
N TRP A 100 1.96 21.70 -9.91
CA TRP A 100 1.05 20.57 -9.59
C TRP A 100 0.28 20.05 -10.82
N ASP A 101 -0.02 20.94 -11.77
CA ASP A 101 -0.72 20.69 -13.03
C ASP A 101 0.22 20.63 -14.25
N ALA A 102 1.55 20.67 -14.04
CA ALA A 102 2.51 20.50 -15.11
C ALA A 102 2.37 19.12 -15.76
N LYS A 103 2.44 19.11 -17.10
CA LYS A 103 2.42 17.87 -17.88
C LYS A 103 3.80 17.22 -17.85
N MET A 104 3.83 15.91 -17.74
CA MET A 104 5.10 15.17 -17.73
C MET A 104 5.87 15.33 -19.04
N SER A 105 5.20 15.44 -20.18
CA SER A 105 5.86 15.73 -21.47
C SER A 105 6.53 17.09 -21.54
N ASP A 106 6.04 18.08 -20.79
CA ASP A 106 6.69 19.40 -20.75
C ASP A 106 7.96 19.35 -19.88
N LEU A 107 7.98 18.46 -18.88
CA LEU A 107 9.10 18.26 -17.96
C LEU A 107 10.17 17.29 -18.49
N LEU A 108 9.75 16.25 -19.20
CA LEU A 108 10.57 15.15 -19.72
C LEU A 108 10.25 14.89 -21.21
N PRO A 109 10.52 15.84 -22.11
CA PRO A 109 10.08 15.79 -23.50
C PRO A 109 10.73 14.69 -24.34
N GLU A 110 11.82 14.09 -23.88
CA GLU A 110 12.54 13.02 -24.61
C GLU A 110 12.26 11.62 -24.03
N ASP A 111 11.83 11.54 -22.76
CA ASP A 111 11.65 10.29 -22.03
C ASP A 111 10.18 9.92 -21.82
N PHE A 112 9.26 10.89 -21.93
CA PHE A 112 7.86 10.74 -21.56
C PHE A 112 6.90 11.22 -22.66
N VAL A 113 7.07 10.65 -23.85
CA VAL A 113 6.22 10.89 -25.02
C VAL A 113 5.68 9.57 -25.53
N MET A 114 4.37 9.39 -25.48
CA MET A 114 3.69 8.24 -26.09
C MET A 114 3.57 8.47 -27.61
N SER A 115 3.29 7.40 -28.37
CA SER A 115 3.25 7.47 -29.84
C SER A 115 2.22 8.46 -30.40
N GLU A 116 1.21 8.86 -29.61
CA GLU A 116 0.29 9.94 -29.93
C GLU A 116 0.09 10.90 -28.74
N ASP A 117 -0.22 12.17 -29.01
CA ASP A 117 -0.44 13.24 -28.02
C ASP A 117 -1.56 12.94 -27.00
N SER A 118 -2.51 12.07 -27.36
CA SER A 118 -3.64 11.67 -26.53
C SER A 118 -3.22 10.82 -25.32
N TYR A 119 -2.23 9.94 -25.50
CA TYR A 119 -1.76 8.98 -24.50
C TYR A 119 -0.73 9.55 -23.53
N THR A 120 -0.08 10.66 -23.90
CA THR A 120 0.98 11.31 -23.13
C THR A 120 0.48 12.03 -21.85
N ARG A 121 -0.84 11.97 -21.58
CA ARG A 121 -1.47 12.65 -20.44
C ARG A 121 -1.35 11.94 -19.10
N ASP A 122 -0.95 10.68 -19.07
CA ASP A 122 -0.96 9.88 -17.85
C ASP A 122 0.39 9.23 -17.54
N THR A 123 0.69 9.13 -16.24
CA THR A 123 1.79 8.41 -15.56
C THR A 123 3.04 9.20 -15.07
N ARG A 124 3.56 8.85 -13.86
CA ARG A 124 4.72 9.42 -13.14
C ARG A 124 5.41 8.33 -12.28
N ARG A 125 6.75 8.18 -12.25
CA ARG A 125 7.51 7.37 -11.24
C ARG A 125 9.05 7.60 -11.21
N CYS A 126 9.74 7.33 -10.07
CA CYS A 126 11.22 7.44 -9.86
C CYS A 126 11.77 6.53 -8.72
N LEU A 127 13.08 6.59 -8.37
CA LEU A 127 14.05 5.55 -7.88
C LEU A 127 14.80 5.87 -6.49
N ILE A 128 14.98 4.96 -5.47
CA ILE A 128 16.23 4.46 -4.72
C ILE A 128 15.97 3.51 -3.45
N ARG A 129 16.81 2.47 -3.10
CA ARG A 129 16.73 1.61 -1.84
C ARG A 129 18.06 1.04 -1.24
N HIS A 130 18.10 0.68 0.08
CA HIS A 130 19.04 -0.25 0.82
C HIS A 130 18.30 -1.19 1.87
N ARG A 131 18.96 -2.02 2.74
CA ARG A 131 18.45 -3.26 3.46
C ARG A 131 17.45 -3.12 4.67
N ILE A 132 16.57 -4.13 4.85
CA ILE A 132 15.46 -4.27 5.87
C ILE A 132 15.43 -5.60 6.65
N PRO A 133 14.52 -5.77 7.66
CA PRO A 133 14.13 -7.07 8.23
C PRO A 133 13.65 -8.09 7.19
N GLU A 134 13.33 -9.28 7.66
CA GLU A 134 12.95 -10.41 6.81
C GLU A 134 11.43 -10.51 6.62
N PRO A 135 10.89 -10.10 5.46
CA PRO A 135 9.46 -10.25 5.18
C PRO A 135 9.06 -11.71 5.15
N ARG A 136 7.90 -12.04 5.73
CA ARG A 136 7.38 -13.40 5.78
C ARG A 136 5.89 -13.45 5.47
N TYR A 137 5.47 -14.52 4.82
CA TYR A 137 4.06 -14.88 4.72
C TYR A 137 3.80 -16.16 5.51
N CYS A 138 2.57 -16.32 6.01
CA CYS A 138 2.16 -17.54 6.70
C CYS A 138 1.55 -18.50 5.68
N GLN A 139 2.12 -19.69 5.54
CA GLN A 139 1.55 -20.72 4.67
C GLN A 139 0.41 -21.43 5.40
N GLU A 140 -0.83 -21.26 4.94
CA GLU A 140 -2.04 -21.72 5.64
C GLU A 140 -2.03 -23.22 6.00
N LYS A 141 -1.61 -24.08 5.08
CA LYS A 141 -1.65 -25.55 5.27
C LYS A 141 -0.68 -26.05 6.33
N SER A 142 0.48 -25.43 6.43
CA SER A 142 1.57 -25.84 7.33
C SER A 142 1.64 -24.97 8.59
N LYS A 143 0.98 -23.81 8.59
CA LYS A 143 1.11 -22.75 9.60
C LYS A 143 2.57 -22.35 9.85
N THR A 144 3.41 -22.44 8.83
CA THR A 144 4.82 -22.05 8.90
C THR A 144 5.04 -20.73 8.20
N PHE A 145 5.92 -19.90 8.78
CA PHE A 145 6.38 -18.67 8.15
C PHE A 145 7.45 -18.95 7.11
N VAL A 146 7.20 -18.53 5.88
CA VAL A 146 8.14 -18.66 4.77
C VAL A 146 8.67 -17.27 4.41
N LEU A 147 9.98 -17.18 4.18
CA LEU A 147 10.66 -15.94 3.83
C LEU A 147 10.23 -15.48 2.43
N CYS A 148 9.73 -14.24 2.33
CA CYS A 148 9.51 -13.59 1.04
C CYS A 148 10.86 -13.12 0.50
N LYS A 149 11.17 -13.44 -0.76
CA LYS A 149 12.34 -12.85 -1.42
C LYS A 149 11.97 -11.43 -1.86
N LEU A 150 12.69 -10.44 -1.33
CA LEU A 150 12.58 -9.07 -1.82
C LEU A 150 13.25 -8.98 -3.19
N GLN A 151 12.48 -8.57 -4.19
CA GLN A 151 12.99 -8.34 -5.53
C GLN A 151 13.51 -6.90 -5.64
N GLU A 152 14.68 -6.70 -6.24
CA GLU A 152 15.13 -5.36 -6.61
C GLU A 152 14.24 -4.85 -7.75
N SER A 153 13.51 -3.76 -7.50
CA SER A 153 12.76 -3.03 -8.52
C SER A 153 13.18 -1.57 -8.44
N PRO A 154 14.20 -1.16 -9.20
CA PRO A 154 14.59 0.24 -9.31
C PRO A 154 13.34 1.12 -9.54
N GLU A 155 12.53 0.78 -10.53
CA GLU A 155 11.40 1.57 -11.06
C GLU A 155 10.33 1.89 -10.00
N ALA A 156 10.24 1.10 -8.92
CA ALA A 156 9.32 1.30 -7.81
C ALA A 156 9.86 2.24 -6.71
N GLN A 157 11.06 2.80 -6.88
CA GLN A 157 11.81 3.64 -5.94
C GLN A 157 10.97 4.51 -4.98
N GLY A 158 10.53 5.65 -5.51
CA GLY A 158 9.71 6.65 -4.85
C GLY A 158 8.25 6.23 -4.66
N ALA A 159 7.83 5.11 -5.24
CA ALA A 159 6.48 4.61 -5.07
C ALA A 159 6.35 3.54 -3.96
N GLY A 160 7.47 3.03 -3.43
CA GLY A 160 7.42 1.78 -2.67
C GLY A 160 8.60 1.40 -1.79
N SER A 161 9.73 2.12 -1.79
CA SER A 161 10.97 1.59 -1.18
C SER A 161 11.54 2.36 -0.01
N ILE A 162 10.81 3.34 0.54
CA ILE A 162 11.23 3.97 1.78
C ILE A 162 11.12 2.95 2.92
N GLN A 163 12.10 3.00 3.81
CA GLN A 163 12.15 2.17 5.01
C GLN A 163 12.33 3.07 6.21
N THR A 164 11.62 2.76 7.29
CA THR A 164 11.64 3.63 8.47
C THR A 164 11.11 2.89 9.69
N SER A 165 11.24 3.50 10.86
CA SER A 165 10.61 3.05 12.10
C SER A 165 9.40 3.93 12.41
N VAL A 166 8.50 3.45 13.29
CA VAL A 166 7.37 4.27 13.75
C VAL A 166 7.84 5.54 14.47
N ASN A 167 8.98 5.49 15.19
CA ASN A 167 9.59 6.65 15.85
C ASN A 167 10.07 7.73 14.88
N ASN A 168 10.50 7.35 13.67
CA ASN A 168 10.89 8.32 12.66
C ASN A 168 9.68 8.77 11.84
N TYR A 169 8.80 7.85 11.47
CA TYR A 169 7.67 8.16 10.60
C TYR A 169 6.59 8.99 11.29
N ILE A 170 6.42 8.86 12.61
CA ILE A 170 5.49 9.74 13.35
C ILE A 170 5.91 11.21 13.28
N LYS A 171 7.21 11.50 13.07
CA LYS A 171 7.69 12.88 12.87
C LYS A 171 7.20 13.44 11.53
N TRP A 172 7.11 12.60 10.50
CA TRP A 172 6.53 12.97 9.20
C TRP A 172 5.05 13.31 9.34
N VAL A 173 4.28 12.45 10.00
CA VAL A 173 2.85 12.69 10.30
C VAL A 173 2.66 13.98 11.09
N ARG A 174 3.49 14.22 12.12
CA ARG A 174 3.46 15.46 12.90
C ARG A 174 3.81 16.69 12.07
N ALA A 175 4.82 16.60 11.19
CA ALA A 175 5.19 17.72 10.35
C ALA A 175 4.07 18.12 9.38
N LEU A 176 3.35 17.13 8.82
CA LEU A 176 2.16 17.37 8.02
C LEU A 176 1.03 17.98 8.85
N MET A 177 0.70 17.40 9.99
CA MET A 177 -0.44 17.82 10.82
C MET A 177 -0.25 19.21 11.45
N TYR A 178 0.97 19.52 11.91
CA TYR A 178 1.29 20.81 12.55
C TYR A 178 1.94 21.82 11.63
N HIS A 179 2.08 21.50 10.34
CA HIS A 179 2.73 22.35 9.33
C HIS A 179 4.14 22.77 9.79
N GLU A 180 4.91 21.80 10.32
CA GLU A 180 6.29 22.03 10.74
C GLU A 180 7.19 22.02 9.50
N GLY A 181 8.10 23.01 9.43
CA GLY A 181 9.00 23.19 8.28
C GLY A 181 9.77 21.90 7.92
N PRO A 182 9.90 21.57 6.62
CA PRO A 182 9.65 22.44 5.46
C PRO A 182 8.20 22.39 4.93
N ILE A 183 7.25 21.81 5.67
CA ILE A 183 5.86 21.70 5.23
C ILE A 183 5.09 22.97 5.58
N GLU A 184 5.16 23.96 4.68
CA GLU A 184 4.34 25.16 4.79
C GLU A 184 2.88 24.86 4.44
N LYS A 185 1.98 25.79 4.79
CA LYS A 185 0.54 25.64 4.60
C LYS A 185 0.18 25.36 3.12
N ASP A 186 0.78 26.08 2.19
CA ASP A 186 0.47 25.94 0.76
C ASP A 186 0.93 24.58 0.22
N LEU A 187 2.07 24.06 0.71
CA LEU A 187 2.52 22.70 0.40
C LEU A 187 1.57 21.65 0.99
N TYR A 188 1.14 21.81 2.24
CA TYR A 188 0.16 20.91 2.86
C TYR A 188 -1.16 20.89 2.07
N GLU A 189 -1.69 22.06 1.69
CA GLU A 189 -2.90 22.16 0.87
C GLU A 189 -2.70 21.50 -0.50
N GLY A 190 -1.54 21.69 -1.13
CA GLY A 190 -1.18 20.99 -2.37
C GLY A 190 -1.13 19.48 -2.22
N LEU A 191 -0.55 18.96 -1.13
CA LEU A 191 -0.44 17.53 -0.87
C LEU A 191 -1.79 16.87 -0.59
N THR A 192 -2.65 17.54 0.18
CA THR A 192 -3.93 17.00 0.65
C THR A 192 -5.11 17.33 -0.27
N ARG A 193 -4.93 18.18 -1.29
CA ARG A 193 -5.97 18.45 -2.29
C ARG A 193 -6.34 17.17 -3.05
N VAL A 194 -7.59 16.74 -2.88
CA VAL A 194 -8.18 15.62 -3.63
C VAL A 194 -8.18 15.94 -5.13
N ARG A 195 -7.71 14.97 -5.92
CA ARG A 195 -7.60 15.06 -7.39
C ARG A 195 -8.45 14.01 -8.08
N ILE A 196 -8.64 12.86 -7.44
CA ILE A 196 -9.37 11.71 -7.95
C ILE A 196 -10.32 11.25 -6.85
N PHE A 197 -11.54 10.83 -7.19
CA PHE A 197 -12.37 10.06 -6.28
C PHE A 197 -12.23 8.59 -6.65
N GLN A 198 -12.05 7.71 -5.67
CA GLN A 198 -12.11 6.28 -5.92
C GLN A 198 -13.47 5.92 -6.51
N ASP A 199 -13.50 4.89 -7.37
CA ASP A 199 -14.70 4.51 -8.08
C ASP A 199 -15.82 4.20 -7.07
N PRO A 200 -16.94 4.96 -7.13
CA PRO A 200 -18.03 4.78 -6.20
C PRO A 200 -18.69 3.40 -6.31
N GLU A 201 -18.62 2.72 -7.45
CA GLU A 201 -19.17 1.36 -7.64
C GLU A 201 -18.36 0.34 -6.87
N ILE A 202 -17.02 0.39 -6.97
CA ILE A 202 -16.09 -0.44 -6.18
C ILE A 202 -16.25 -0.16 -4.68
N GLU A 203 -16.39 1.11 -4.30
CA GLU A 203 -16.60 1.45 -2.88
C GLU A 203 -18.02 1.16 -2.37
N SER A 204 -19.02 0.92 -3.21
CA SER A 204 -20.44 0.93 -2.78
C SER A 204 -20.89 -0.33 -2.05
N GLU A 205 -20.39 -1.50 -2.43
CA GLU A 205 -20.82 -2.76 -1.81
C GLU A 205 -20.23 -2.94 -0.41
N ASP A 206 -19.00 -2.47 -0.19
CA ASP A 206 -18.29 -2.58 1.09
C ASP A 206 -18.28 -1.30 1.94
N ARG A 207 -18.95 -0.21 1.55
CA ARG A 207 -18.85 1.04 2.33
C ARG A 207 -19.48 0.93 3.71
N HIS A 208 -18.67 1.14 4.74
CA HIS A 208 -19.21 1.32 6.09
C HIS A 208 -20.05 2.61 6.15
N PRO A 209 -21.26 2.61 6.74
CA PRO A 209 -22.15 3.79 6.78
C PRO A 209 -21.57 5.00 7.56
N LEU A 210 -20.44 4.80 8.22
CA LEU A 210 -19.72 5.85 8.96
C LEU A 210 -18.54 6.41 8.17
N LYS A 211 -18.23 5.89 6.98
CA LYS A 211 -17.14 6.32 6.10
C LYS A 211 -17.72 7.04 4.88
N SER A 212 -17.13 8.18 4.49
CA SER A 212 -17.45 8.83 3.22
C SER A 212 -16.83 8.08 2.03
N PHE A 213 -17.04 8.61 0.82
CA PHE A 213 -16.20 8.26 -0.32
C PHE A 213 -14.74 8.60 -0.04
N THR A 214 -13.82 7.83 -0.62
CA THR A 214 -12.37 8.09 -0.54
C THR A 214 -11.90 8.92 -1.72
N GLY A 215 -11.32 10.08 -1.43
CA GLY A 215 -10.56 10.87 -2.39
C GLY A 215 -9.09 10.49 -2.37
N TYR A 216 -8.43 10.54 -3.53
CA TYR A 216 -6.99 10.39 -3.66
C TYR A 216 -6.35 11.73 -4.02
N ALA A 217 -5.35 12.11 -3.23
CA ALA A 217 -4.58 13.34 -3.33
C ALA A 217 -3.14 13.02 -3.79
N ALA A 218 -2.13 13.80 -3.39
CA ALA A 218 -0.75 13.55 -3.81
C ALA A 218 -0.11 12.43 -2.98
N GLY A 219 -0.40 11.17 -3.33
CA GLY A 219 0.11 10.01 -2.60
C GLY A 219 -0.48 9.88 -1.20
N LEU A 220 -1.73 10.31 -1.03
CA LEU A 220 -2.49 10.31 0.22
C LEU A 220 -3.97 10.06 -0.10
N GLU A 221 -4.62 9.30 0.77
CA GLU A 221 -6.07 9.14 0.81
C GLU A 221 -6.67 10.17 1.75
N VAL A 222 -7.85 10.67 1.36
CA VAL A 222 -8.64 11.64 2.12
C VAL A 222 -10.08 11.15 2.16
N PHE A 223 -10.58 10.86 3.35
CA PHE A 223 -11.97 10.48 3.57
C PHE A 223 -12.46 11.03 4.91
N TYR A 224 -13.73 10.85 5.22
CA TYR A 224 -14.31 11.19 6.51
C TYR A 224 -14.76 9.92 7.21
N TYR A 225 -14.43 9.81 8.50
CA TYR A 225 -14.94 8.76 9.38
C TYR A 225 -15.64 9.37 10.58
N ARG A 226 -16.90 8.98 10.82
CA ARG A 226 -17.77 9.56 11.85
C ARG A 226 -17.84 11.10 11.82
N GLY A 227 -17.68 11.68 10.62
CA GLY A 227 -17.74 13.13 10.39
C GLY A 227 -16.43 13.89 10.58
N TYR A 228 -15.31 13.22 10.88
CA TYR A 228 -13.98 13.84 10.97
C TYR A 228 -13.13 13.47 9.76
N GLN A 229 -12.36 14.43 9.25
CA GLN A 229 -11.45 14.16 8.15
C GLN A 229 -10.34 13.23 8.63
N VAL A 230 -10.05 12.21 7.82
CA VAL A 230 -8.92 11.31 7.95
C VAL A 230 -8.07 11.47 6.71
N VAL A 231 -6.81 11.81 6.90
CA VAL A 231 -5.81 11.87 5.83
C VAL A 231 -4.73 10.85 6.13
N GLY A 232 -4.29 10.09 5.14
CA GLY A 232 -3.29 9.05 5.38
C GLY A 232 -3.00 8.21 4.15
N HIS A 233 -2.43 7.03 4.38
CA HIS A 233 -2.31 5.96 3.39
C HIS A 233 -2.13 4.64 4.13
N ASP A 234 -2.74 3.57 3.62
CA ASP A 234 -2.41 2.20 4.00
C ASP A 234 -1.85 1.41 2.84
N ASP A 235 -1.19 0.31 3.21
CA ASP A 235 -0.36 -0.43 2.32
C ASP A 235 -0.12 -1.85 2.76
N LEU A 236 0.11 -2.67 1.75
CA LEU A 236 0.61 -4.00 1.92
C LEU A 236 1.59 -4.31 0.78
N ILE A 237 2.76 -4.83 1.15
CA ILE A 237 3.69 -5.50 0.23
C ILE A 237 3.98 -6.87 0.82
N SER A 238 4.41 -7.85 0.03
CA SER A 238 4.63 -9.21 0.51
C SER A 238 5.48 -9.22 1.79
N GLY A 239 4.86 -9.64 2.89
CA GLY A 239 5.46 -9.70 4.23
C GLY A 239 5.56 -8.40 5.04
N TYR A 240 4.91 -7.31 4.61
CA TYR A 240 4.76 -6.09 5.42
C TYR A 240 3.39 -5.44 5.22
N GLY A 241 2.76 -5.04 6.33
CA GLY A 241 1.59 -4.17 6.33
C GLY A 241 1.92 -2.85 7.01
N SER A 242 1.43 -1.74 6.45
CA SER A 242 1.65 -0.41 7.03
C SER A 242 0.42 0.48 6.89
N ARG A 243 0.20 1.33 7.88
CA ARG A 243 -0.77 2.42 7.80
C ARG A 243 -0.24 3.63 8.54
N HIS A 244 -0.42 4.79 7.96
CA HIS A 244 -0.25 6.06 8.64
C HIS A 244 -1.45 6.94 8.36
N PHE A 245 -1.89 7.71 9.37
CA PHE A 245 -2.99 8.64 9.21
C PHE A 245 -2.96 9.72 10.28
N TRP A 246 -3.69 10.80 10.03
CA TRP A 246 -3.98 11.84 11.01
C TRP A 246 -5.39 12.41 10.81
N LEU A 247 -5.90 13.01 11.89
CA LEU A 247 -7.17 13.72 11.96
C LEU A 247 -6.85 15.19 12.30
N PRO A 248 -6.74 16.07 11.28
CA PRO A 248 -6.30 17.46 11.48
C PRO A 248 -7.11 18.22 12.54
N GLU A 249 -8.43 18.02 12.56
CA GLU A 249 -9.33 18.72 13.49
C GLU A 249 -9.22 18.25 14.94
N LEU A 250 -8.56 17.11 15.16
CA LEU A 250 -8.39 16.50 16.47
C LEU A 250 -6.94 16.48 16.92
N ASP A 251 -6.00 17.06 16.19
CA ASP A 251 -4.57 17.03 16.53
C ASP A 251 -4.03 15.61 16.83
N PHE A 252 -4.61 14.59 16.18
CA PHE A 252 -4.25 13.18 16.38
C PHE A 252 -3.60 12.58 15.14
N GLY A 253 -2.56 11.78 15.33
CA GLY A 253 -1.97 10.98 14.27
C GLY A 253 -1.43 9.65 14.75
N ALA A 254 -1.34 8.68 13.84
CA ALA A 254 -0.83 7.35 14.14
C ALA A 254 -0.04 6.75 12.97
N VAL A 255 0.92 5.89 13.32
CA VAL A 255 1.68 5.05 12.40
C VAL A 255 1.72 3.64 12.96
N LEU A 256 1.33 2.65 12.15
CA LEU A 256 1.35 1.23 12.49
C LEU A 256 2.08 0.46 11.39
N LEU A 257 3.09 -0.34 11.76
CA LEU A 257 3.95 -1.08 10.82
C LEU A 257 4.11 -2.52 11.30
N GLY A 258 3.81 -3.52 10.46
CA GLY A 258 3.89 -4.94 10.79
C GLY A 258 4.68 -5.75 9.76
N ASN A 259 5.24 -6.88 10.18
CA ASN A 259 6.13 -7.73 9.38
C ASN A 259 5.49 -9.04 8.88
N ALA A 260 4.20 -8.97 8.52
CA ALA A 260 3.49 -10.04 7.82
C ALA A 260 2.30 -9.47 7.03
N GLU A 261 1.79 -10.24 6.07
CA GLU A 261 0.61 -9.84 5.28
C GLU A 261 -0.65 -9.68 6.14
N GLY A 262 -0.85 -10.56 7.13
CA GLY A 262 -1.95 -10.42 8.09
C GLY A 262 -1.90 -9.14 8.94
N ALA A 263 -0.78 -8.41 8.92
CA ALA A 263 -0.67 -7.14 9.62
C ALA A 263 -1.66 -6.10 9.08
N LEU A 264 -2.06 -6.17 7.80
CA LEU A 264 -3.05 -5.25 7.23
C LEU A 264 -4.36 -5.26 8.03
N TYR A 265 -4.91 -6.44 8.29
CA TYR A 265 -6.16 -6.60 9.04
C TYR A 265 -6.01 -6.15 10.50
N ALA A 266 -4.92 -6.54 11.17
CA ALA A 266 -4.67 -6.13 12.55
C ALA A 266 -4.52 -4.59 12.66
N ILE A 267 -3.81 -3.98 11.71
CA ILE A 267 -3.60 -2.54 11.63
C ILE A 267 -4.90 -1.79 11.37
N GLU A 268 -5.75 -2.29 10.47
CA GLU A 268 -7.05 -1.68 10.17
C GLU A 268 -7.94 -1.65 11.42
N VAL A 269 -8.08 -2.79 12.10
CA VAL A 269 -8.85 -2.89 13.36
C VAL A 269 -8.34 -1.88 14.39
N LEU A 270 -7.02 -1.86 14.62
CA LEU A 270 -6.41 -0.96 15.61
C LEU A 270 -6.58 0.51 15.22
N ALA A 271 -6.48 0.86 13.94
CA ALA A 271 -6.63 2.23 13.46
C ALA A 271 -8.02 2.77 13.78
N TYR A 272 -9.08 2.04 13.45
CA TYR A 272 -10.44 2.46 13.77
C TYR A 272 -10.76 2.41 15.27
N GLU A 273 -10.26 1.41 16.01
CA GLU A 273 -10.43 1.35 17.46
C GLU A 273 -9.74 2.53 18.18
N LEU A 274 -8.56 2.95 17.72
CA LEU A 274 -7.88 4.14 18.25
C LEU A 274 -8.69 5.42 17.99
N VAL A 275 -9.31 5.56 16.81
CA VAL A 275 -10.18 6.70 16.51
C VAL A 275 -11.47 6.65 17.32
N ASP A 276 -12.11 5.49 17.46
CA ASP A 276 -13.31 5.33 18.30
C ASP A 276 -13.01 5.60 19.78
N GLU A 277 -11.80 5.26 20.25
CA GLU A 277 -11.33 5.61 21.60
C GLU A 277 -11.06 7.11 21.74
N LEU A 278 -10.40 7.74 20.77
CA LEU A 278 -10.16 9.18 20.74
C LEU A 278 -11.47 9.98 20.79
N LEU A 279 -12.48 9.52 20.06
CA LEU A 279 -13.81 10.12 19.99
C LEU A 279 -14.71 9.74 21.19
N GLU A 280 -14.19 8.98 22.15
CA GLU A 280 -14.90 8.50 23.34
C GLU A 280 -16.23 7.78 23.00
N ILE A 281 -16.25 7.05 21.87
CA ILE A 281 -17.46 6.34 21.43
C ILE A 281 -17.80 5.25 22.45
N PRO A 282 -19.05 5.20 22.97
CA PRO A 282 -19.47 4.15 23.89
C PRO A 282 -19.32 2.77 23.27
N GLN A 283 -18.83 1.77 24.03
CA GLN A 283 -18.58 0.41 23.53
C GLN A 283 -19.79 -0.19 22.79
N ALA A 284 -21.02 0.06 23.25
CA ALA A 284 -22.24 -0.44 22.63
C ALA A 284 -22.56 0.17 21.25
N GLN A 285 -21.84 1.24 20.85
CA GLN A 285 -21.99 1.95 19.57
C GLN A 285 -20.76 1.79 18.67
N ARG A 286 -19.73 1.06 19.13
CA ARG A 286 -18.54 0.77 18.33
C ARG A 286 -18.85 -0.32 17.32
N THR A 287 -18.36 -0.17 16.11
CA THR A 287 -18.38 -1.22 15.09
C THR A 287 -17.46 -2.35 15.54
N ASP A 288 -17.86 -3.61 15.32
CA ASP A 288 -16.97 -4.75 15.48
C ASP A 288 -16.01 -4.83 14.28
N TRP A 289 -14.93 -4.06 14.35
CA TRP A 289 -13.91 -4.03 13.30
C TRP A 289 -13.21 -5.39 13.13
N SER A 290 -13.13 -6.20 14.20
CA SER A 290 -12.59 -7.57 14.09
C SER A 290 -13.49 -8.47 13.24
N ALA A 291 -14.81 -8.42 13.44
CA ALA A 291 -15.75 -9.19 12.62
C ALA A 291 -15.63 -8.78 11.15
N ARG A 292 -15.61 -7.47 10.88
CA ARG A 292 -15.48 -6.94 9.52
C ARG A 292 -14.15 -7.31 8.85
N ALA A 293 -13.05 -7.31 9.59
CA ALA A 293 -11.76 -7.74 9.07
C ALA A 293 -11.78 -9.24 8.67
N ARG A 294 -12.47 -10.10 9.44
CA ARG A 294 -12.67 -11.52 9.08
C ARG A 294 -13.53 -11.69 7.83
N GLU A 295 -14.61 -10.92 7.72
CA GLU A 295 -15.47 -10.91 6.52
C GLU A 295 -14.65 -10.50 5.28
N SER A 296 -13.82 -9.47 5.41
CA SER A 296 -12.94 -9.00 4.33
C SER A 296 -11.91 -10.05 3.92
N GLU A 297 -11.30 -10.74 4.89
CA GLU A 297 -10.39 -11.86 4.61
C GLU A 297 -11.11 -13.02 3.91
N GLU A 298 -12.31 -13.38 4.36
CA GLU A 298 -13.11 -14.45 3.77
C GLU A 298 -13.53 -14.13 2.33
N GLN A 299 -13.94 -12.88 2.09
CA GLN A 299 -14.27 -12.38 0.75
C GLN A 299 -13.04 -12.45 -0.17
N LEU A 300 -11.90 -11.88 0.24
CA LEU A 300 -10.66 -11.95 -0.53
C LEU A 300 -10.26 -13.40 -0.84
N LYS A 301 -10.35 -14.31 0.14
CA LYS A 301 -10.08 -15.74 -0.09
C LYS A 301 -11.06 -16.35 -1.08
N SER A 302 -12.34 -15.98 -1.01
CA SER A 302 -13.36 -16.49 -1.92
C SER A 302 -13.13 -16.03 -3.36
N GLU A 303 -12.75 -14.77 -3.56
CA GLU A 303 -12.39 -14.20 -4.86
C GLU A 303 -11.12 -14.82 -5.43
N MET A 304 -10.11 -15.06 -4.58
CA MET A 304 -8.88 -15.74 -4.98
C MET A 304 -9.10 -17.22 -5.33
N LEU A 305 -10.05 -17.89 -4.66
CA LEU A 305 -10.42 -19.28 -4.93
C LEU A 305 -11.45 -19.42 -6.05
N GLU A 306 -12.06 -18.33 -6.51
CA GLU A 306 -12.95 -18.34 -7.66
C GLU A 306 -12.17 -18.85 -8.89
N PRO A 307 -12.78 -19.66 -9.78
CA PRO A 307 -12.08 -20.17 -10.95
C PRO A 307 -11.69 -19.02 -11.89
N VAL A 308 -10.48 -18.47 -11.70
CA VAL A 308 -9.87 -17.41 -12.50
C VAL A 308 -10.01 -17.69 -14.00
N ALA A 309 -9.89 -18.96 -14.39
CA ALA A 309 -10.10 -19.42 -15.76
C ALA A 309 -11.46 -19.02 -16.34
N LYS A 310 -12.56 -19.11 -15.57
CA LYS A 310 -13.90 -18.76 -16.04
C LYS A 310 -14.11 -17.25 -16.12
N LYS A 311 -13.47 -16.48 -15.24
CA LYS A 311 -13.49 -15.00 -15.27
C LYS A 311 -12.71 -14.47 -16.48
N LEU A 312 -11.52 -14.99 -16.72
CA LEU A 312 -10.66 -14.57 -17.85
C LEU A 312 -11.13 -15.10 -19.20
N ARG A 313 -11.73 -16.30 -19.22
CA ARG A 313 -12.20 -16.97 -20.44
C ARG A 313 -13.62 -17.54 -20.25
N PRO A 314 -14.64 -16.66 -20.17
CA PRO A 314 -16.02 -17.10 -19.99
C PRO A 314 -16.55 -17.91 -21.18
N ASP A 315 -15.91 -17.79 -22.34
CA ASP A 315 -16.18 -18.54 -23.56
C ASP A 315 -15.73 -20.01 -23.50
N LEU A 316 -14.81 -20.36 -22.60
CA LEU A 316 -14.32 -21.72 -22.46
C LEU A 316 -15.20 -22.52 -21.48
N GLU A 317 -15.97 -23.48 -22.01
CA GLU A 317 -16.75 -24.41 -21.18
C GLU A 317 -15.85 -25.32 -20.31
N LYS A 318 -14.66 -25.69 -20.82
CA LYS A 318 -13.67 -26.53 -20.12
C LYS A 318 -12.25 -26.10 -20.48
N PRO A 319 -11.29 -26.16 -19.53
CA PRO A 319 -9.88 -25.94 -19.83
C PRO A 319 -9.37 -26.90 -20.90
N GLU A 320 -8.64 -26.38 -21.89
CA GLU A 320 -7.92 -27.24 -22.84
C GLU A 320 -6.76 -27.96 -22.15
N PRO A 321 -6.45 -29.20 -22.56
CA PRO A 321 -5.31 -29.91 -22.01
C PRO A 321 -4.01 -29.16 -22.36
N GLN A 322 -3.13 -29.03 -21.37
CA GLN A 322 -1.81 -28.44 -21.57
C GLN A 322 -0.99 -29.29 -22.56
N LYS A 323 -0.66 -28.72 -23.72
CA LYS A 323 0.10 -29.40 -24.78
C LYS A 323 1.61 -29.16 -24.71
N VAL A 324 2.04 -28.09 -24.02
CA VAL A 324 3.44 -27.65 -23.93
C VAL A 324 3.82 -27.48 -22.46
N PRO A 325 5.01 -27.95 -22.00
CA PRO A 325 5.44 -27.80 -20.61
C PRO A 325 5.44 -26.33 -20.15
N LEU A 326 5.05 -26.07 -18.90
CA LEU A 326 4.97 -24.70 -18.33
C LEU A 326 6.32 -23.96 -18.43
N SER A 327 7.43 -24.69 -18.35
CA SER A 327 8.78 -24.11 -18.45
C SER A 327 9.06 -23.46 -19.81
N SER A 328 8.30 -23.82 -20.85
CA SER A 328 8.47 -23.27 -22.20
C SER A 328 8.01 -21.83 -22.32
N TYR A 329 7.10 -21.40 -21.41
CA TYR A 329 6.56 -20.04 -21.31
C TYR A 329 7.45 -19.14 -20.43
N ALA A 330 8.29 -19.70 -19.56
CA ALA A 330 9.19 -18.94 -18.71
C ALA A 330 10.34 -18.31 -19.52
N GLY A 331 10.76 -17.12 -19.14
CA GLY A 331 11.85 -16.39 -19.80
C GLY A 331 11.74 -14.89 -19.66
N ASP A 332 12.68 -14.18 -20.28
CA ASP A 332 12.71 -12.73 -20.36
C ASP A 332 11.97 -12.26 -21.62
N TYR A 333 11.15 -11.23 -21.48
CA TYR A 333 10.34 -10.62 -22.52
C TYR A 333 10.58 -9.10 -22.54
N TRP A 334 10.40 -8.48 -23.69
CA TRP A 334 10.65 -7.05 -23.88
C TRP A 334 9.58 -6.35 -24.71
N ASN A 335 9.13 -5.19 -24.25
CA ASN A 335 8.26 -4.27 -24.97
C ASN A 335 8.88 -2.86 -25.00
N ALA A 336 8.61 -2.07 -26.04
CA ALA A 336 9.20 -0.73 -26.19
C ALA A 336 8.75 0.25 -25.09
N GLY A 337 7.49 0.19 -24.68
CA GLY A 337 6.91 1.03 -23.61
C GLY A 337 7.13 0.43 -22.22
N TYR A 338 6.72 -0.83 -22.02
CA TYR A 338 6.75 -1.52 -20.72
C TYR A 338 8.12 -2.13 -20.35
N LYS A 339 9.10 -2.07 -21.26
CA LYS A 339 10.47 -2.57 -21.05
C LYS A 339 10.50 -4.07 -20.74
N GLY A 340 11.37 -4.49 -19.84
CA GLY A 340 11.70 -5.88 -19.58
C GLY A 340 10.74 -6.52 -18.59
N LEU A 341 10.27 -7.71 -18.91
CA LEU A 341 9.37 -8.48 -18.07
C LEU A 341 9.88 -9.91 -17.96
N LYS A 342 9.95 -10.42 -16.73
CA LYS A 342 10.44 -11.77 -16.45
C LYS A 342 9.28 -12.67 -16.05
N VAL A 343 9.12 -13.78 -16.76
CA VAL A 343 8.13 -14.81 -16.45
C VAL A 343 8.85 -16.00 -15.80
N GLU A 344 8.45 -16.35 -14.58
CA GLU A 344 9.01 -17.46 -13.82
C GLU A 344 7.91 -18.42 -13.35
N LEU A 345 8.24 -19.70 -13.29
CA LEU A 345 7.39 -20.67 -12.61
C LEU A 345 7.71 -20.62 -11.12
N THR A 346 6.68 -20.45 -10.31
CA THR A 346 6.81 -20.36 -8.87
C THR A 346 5.70 -21.14 -8.19
N ASP A 347 6.08 -21.95 -7.20
CA ASP A 347 5.14 -22.54 -6.23
C ASP A 347 4.79 -21.53 -5.11
N TYR A 348 5.41 -20.35 -5.16
CA TYR A 348 5.28 -19.26 -4.23
C TYR A 348 4.45 -18.12 -4.86
N TRP A 349 3.31 -17.83 -4.24
CA TRP A 349 2.54 -16.62 -4.49
C TRP A 349 3.06 -15.53 -3.53
N ALA A 350 3.83 -14.57 -4.06
CA ALA A 350 4.10 -13.33 -3.34
C ALA A 350 2.86 -12.43 -3.57
N GLY A 351 2.20 -11.97 -2.50
CA GLY A 351 0.94 -11.22 -2.61
C GLY A 351 0.94 -10.01 -3.58
N PHE A 352 -0.28 -9.58 -3.94
CA PHE A 352 -0.67 -8.62 -4.99
C PHE A 352 -0.13 -8.90 -6.39
N GLY A 353 -0.50 -10.06 -6.94
CA GLY A 353 -0.61 -10.21 -8.39
C GLY A 353 -2.07 -10.12 -8.79
N GLU A 354 -2.40 -9.27 -9.75
CA GLU A 354 -3.66 -9.41 -10.47
C GLU A 354 -3.55 -10.60 -11.43
N ASN A 355 -4.65 -11.34 -11.57
CA ASN A 355 -4.69 -12.44 -12.52
C ASN A 355 -4.88 -11.86 -13.91
N GLU A 356 -3.80 -11.81 -14.68
CA GLU A 356 -3.85 -11.30 -16.04
C GLU A 356 -4.10 -12.38 -17.08
N ALA A 357 -4.95 -12.06 -18.06
CA ALA A 357 -5.02 -12.86 -19.26
C ALA A 357 -3.71 -12.72 -20.04
N ALA A 358 -3.13 -13.86 -20.43
CA ALA A 358 -1.94 -13.91 -21.25
C ALA A 358 -2.17 -14.76 -22.51
N GLU A 359 -1.73 -14.25 -23.65
CA GLU A 359 -1.66 -14.99 -24.91
C GLU A 359 -0.20 -15.22 -25.32
N PHE A 360 0.07 -16.33 -25.99
CA PHE A 360 1.42 -16.70 -26.40
C PHE A 360 1.44 -17.06 -27.87
N GLU A 361 2.36 -16.45 -28.62
CA GLU A 361 2.64 -16.83 -30.00
C GLU A 361 3.79 -17.83 -30.05
N PHE A 362 3.61 -18.86 -30.87
CA PHE A 362 4.59 -19.92 -31.06
C PHE A 362 5.17 -19.90 -32.47
N GLU A 363 6.49 -20.05 -32.58
CA GLU A 363 7.18 -20.38 -33.82
C GLU A 363 8.04 -21.62 -33.60
N ASN A 364 7.93 -22.63 -34.47
CA ASN A 364 8.67 -23.88 -34.37
C ASN A 364 8.57 -24.58 -32.99
N GLY A 365 7.42 -24.47 -32.33
CA GLY A 365 7.18 -25.07 -31.00
C GLY A 365 7.77 -24.28 -29.83
N ARG A 366 8.29 -23.07 -30.06
CA ARG A 366 8.80 -22.16 -29.02
C ARG A 366 7.95 -20.92 -28.91
N VAL A 367 7.72 -20.48 -27.67
CA VAL A 367 7.11 -19.18 -27.41
C VAL A 367 8.07 -18.09 -27.89
N VAL A 368 7.59 -17.22 -28.78
CA VAL A 368 8.35 -16.07 -29.33
C VAL A 368 7.80 -14.72 -28.88
N LYS A 369 6.52 -14.65 -28.54
CA LYS A 369 5.90 -13.45 -27.95
C LYS A 369 4.89 -13.83 -26.88
N MET A 370 4.65 -12.88 -25.99
CA MET A 370 3.58 -12.94 -25.00
C MET A 370 2.77 -11.64 -25.04
N GLY A 371 1.46 -11.74 -25.17
CA GLY A 371 0.52 -10.65 -25.03
C GLY A 371 -0.04 -10.66 -23.61
N LEU A 372 -0.03 -9.51 -22.93
CA LEU A 372 -0.65 -9.35 -21.61
C LEU A 372 -1.77 -8.32 -21.65
N LYS A 373 -2.87 -8.59 -20.93
CA LYS A 373 -4.04 -7.72 -20.84
C LYS A 373 -3.91 -6.71 -19.68
N LEU A 374 -2.83 -5.92 -19.68
CA LEU A 374 -2.47 -5.08 -18.52
C LEU A 374 -3.40 -3.89 -18.24
N GLU A 375 -4.22 -3.50 -19.21
CA GLU A 375 -5.06 -2.30 -19.11
C GLU A 375 -6.49 -2.65 -19.53
N SER A 376 -7.45 -2.46 -18.63
CA SER A 376 -8.87 -2.78 -18.87
C SER A 376 -9.48 -1.97 -20.01
N ASP A 377 -8.97 -0.75 -20.23
CA ASP A 377 -9.51 0.22 -21.18
C ASP A 377 -9.04 -0.02 -22.61
N PHE A 378 -8.00 -0.83 -22.79
CA PHE A 378 -7.52 -1.22 -24.12
C PHE A 378 -8.16 -2.55 -24.51
N GLU A 379 -8.75 -2.64 -25.71
CA GLU A 379 -9.29 -3.91 -26.22
C GLU A 379 -8.18 -4.94 -26.54
N ASP A 380 -6.99 -4.46 -26.90
CA ASP A 380 -5.88 -5.27 -27.37
C ASP A 380 -4.92 -5.72 -26.26
N TYR A 381 -4.21 -6.81 -26.53
CA TYR A 381 -3.07 -7.26 -25.71
C TYR A 381 -1.84 -6.39 -25.95
N ILE A 382 -1.09 -6.11 -24.88
CA ILE A 382 0.23 -5.50 -24.98
C ILE A 382 1.27 -6.60 -25.20
N TRP A 383 1.90 -6.58 -26.38
CA TRP A 383 2.79 -7.64 -26.81
C TRP A 383 4.25 -7.38 -26.43
N PHE A 384 4.87 -8.41 -25.85
CA PHE A 384 6.28 -8.46 -25.51
C PHE A 384 6.98 -9.54 -26.34
N HIS A 385 8.16 -9.21 -26.87
CA HIS A 385 9.01 -10.15 -27.60
C HIS A 385 9.91 -10.92 -26.64
N ARG A 386 10.05 -12.23 -26.83
CA ARG A 386 10.98 -13.03 -26.03
C ARG A 386 12.42 -12.61 -26.33
N VAL A 387 13.17 -12.35 -25.28
CA VAL A 387 14.58 -11.97 -25.35
C VAL A 387 15.44 -13.23 -25.43
N GLY A 388 16.46 -13.21 -26.29
CA GLY A 388 17.49 -14.25 -26.31
C GLY A 388 17.17 -15.51 -27.11
N LEU A 389 16.23 -15.46 -28.07
CA LEU A 389 16.08 -16.53 -29.06
C LEU A 389 17.38 -16.66 -29.88
N ARG A 390 18.25 -17.61 -29.54
CA ARG A 390 19.32 -18.05 -30.43
C ARG A 390 18.75 -19.05 -31.41
N GLU A 391 19.12 -18.94 -32.69
CA GLU A 391 18.63 -19.78 -33.79
C GLU A 391 18.95 -21.29 -33.67
N GLU A 392 19.65 -21.75 -32.62
CA GLU A 392 20.23 -23.11 -32.56
C GLU A 392 20.00 -23.91 -31.27
N ASP A 393 19.02 -23.58 -30.42
CA ASP A 393 18.59 -24.57 -29.40
C ASP A 393 17.67 -25.62 -30.01
#